data_AF-A0A9E6EC48-F1
#
_entry.id   AF-A0A9E6EC48-F1
#
_cell.length_a   1.000
_cell.length_b   1.000
_cell.length_c   1.000
_cell.angle_alpha   90.00
_cell.angle_beta   90.00
_cell.angle_gamma   90.00
#
_symmetry.space_group_name_H-M   'P 1'
#
loop_
_entity.id
_entity.type
_entity.pdbx_description
1 polymer ?
#
loop_
_entity_poly.entity_id
_entity_poly.type
_entity_poly.pdbx_seq_one_letter_code
_entity_poly.pdbx_strand_id
1 'polypeptide(L)'
;MQTALLTARRITEPAGSAEVERAVRTLQVTKGKTYAKAIEKETGRVPEGLADIGITAMLLAMQITHAELDAWYKSAETTKYQFTIYAPLPEKADARALLDEIRAANVSRRMTAENLLEMHQKSQEKPEKVQLSISGLRTSLELGLWSLMFPEQRQAVWMLLRWDELTHAAKWDYFKSLPRDERARILHLATPDEREARTRELFKLHYDNQDMIKKENDREHE
;
A
#
# COMPACT_ATOMS: atom_id res chain seq x y z
N MET A 1 -4.86 -5.47 6.88
CA MET A 1 -4.18 -4.87 5.70
C MET A 1 -2.88 -4.18 6.08
N GLN A 2 -2.84 -3.32 7.12
CA GLN A 2 -1.60 -2.67 7.57
C GLN A 2 -0.48 -3.66 7.96
N THR A 3 -0.81 -4.78 8.61
CA THR A 3 0.16 -5.82 8.97
C THR A 3 0.81 -6.49 7.75
N ALA A 4 0.02 -6.80 6.72
CA ALA A 4 0.52 -7.41 5.48
C ALA A 4 1.46 -6.47 4.71
N LEU A 5 1.15 -5.17 4.68
CA LEU A 5 2.01 -4.15 4.06
C LEU A 5 3.34 -3.98 4.82
N LEU A 6 3.30 -3.98 6.15
CA LEU A 6 4.51 -3.95 6.97
C LEU A 6 5.38 -5.20 6.75
N THR A 7 4.77 -6.38 6.66
CA THR A 7 5.49 -7.62 6.33
C THR A 7 6.08 -7.58 4.93
N ALA A 8 5.34 -7.10 3.93
CA ALA A 8 5.83 -6.96 2.57
C ALA A 8 7.05 -6.04 2.52
N ARG A 9 6.99 -4.87 3.19
CA ARG A 9 8.13 -3.94 3.31
C ARG A 9 9.34 -4.59 3.97
N ARG A 10 9.18 -5.33 5.07
CA ARG A 10 10.30 -6.05 5.70
C ARG A 10 10.96 -7.08 4.78
N ILE A 11 10.23 -7.64 3.83
CA ILE A 11 10.76 -8.62 2.86
C ILE A 11 11.55 -7.91 1.75
N THR A 12 11.12 -6.71 1.34
CA THR A 12 11.65 -6.02 0.16
C THR A 12 12.64 -4.91 0.46
N GLU A 13 12.51 -4.24 1.61
CA GLU A 13 13.32 -3.07 1.97
C GLU A 13 14.63 -3.49 2.67
N PRO A 14 15.77 -2.86 2.31
CA PRO A 14 17.04 -3.09 2.98
C PRO A 14 16.99 -2.75 4.48
N ALA A 15 17.63 -3.59 5.29
CA ALA A 15 17.83 -3.30 6.71
C ALA A 15 18.80 -2.13 6.91
N GLY A 16 18.57 -1.34 7.95
CA GLY A 16 19.44 -0.21 8.29
C GLY A 16 20.80 -0.66 8.84
N SER A 17 21.83 0.18 8.71
CA SER A 17 23.18 -0.12 9.21
C SER A 17 23.22 -0.49 10.69
N ALA A 18 22.54 0.27 11.53
CA ALA A 18 22.46 0.03 12.97
C ALA A 18 21.78 -1.31 13.33
N GLU A 19 20.87 -1.79 12.49
CA GLU A 19 20.19 -3.08 12.70
C GLU A 19 21.10 -4.25 12.32
N VAL A 20 21.79 -4.15 11.18
CA VAL A 20 22.79 -5.13 10.74
C VAL A 20 23.91 -5.23 11.77
N GLU A 21 24.46 -4.09 12.21
CA GLU A 21 25.51 -4.05 13.25
C GLU A 21 25.04 -4.71 14.56
N ARG A 22 23.81 -4.43 14.98
CA ARG A 22 23.24 -5.05 16.20
C ARG A 22 23.10 -6.56 16.04
N ALA A 23 22.61 -7.05 14.92
CA ALA A 23 22.45 -8.47 14.66
C ALA A 23 23.80 -9.21 14.66
N VAL A 24 24.80 -8.67 13.95
CA VAL A 24 26.16 -9.23 13.90
C VAL A 24 26.81 -9.20 15.28
N ARG A 25 26.72 -8.08 16.01
CA ARG A 25 27.27 -7.97 17.37
C ARG A 25 26.60 -8.94 18.34
N THR A 26 25.29 -9.12 18.24
CA THR A 26 24.56 -10.07 19.09
C THR A 26 25.02 -11.49 18.80
N LEU A 27 25.15 -11.86 17.53
CA LEU A 27 25.66 -13.17 17.12
C LEU A 27 27.10 -13.42 17.59
N GLN A 28 27.95 -12.38 17.58
CA GLN A 28 29.31 -12.45 18.10
C GLN A 28 29.36 -12.70 19.61
N VAL A 29 28.49 -12.04 20.36
CA VAL A 29 28.39 -12.22 21.82
C VAL A 29 27.89 -13.64 22.13
N THR A 30 26.90 -14.15 21.40
CA THR A 30 26.32 -15.47 21.64
C THR A 30 27.22 -16.62 21.18
N LYS A 31 27.93 -16.50 20.05
CA LYS A 31 28.82 -17.56 19.51
C LYS A 31 30.24 -17.52 20.08
N GLY A 32 30.67 -16.39 20.64
CA GLY A 32 31.80 -16.33 21.55
C GLY A 32 33.05 -15.65 21.00
N LYS A 33 33.52 -14.69 21.79
CA LYS A 33 34.88 -14.19 22.16
C LYS A 33 36.11 -14.34 21.23
N THR A 34 36.05 -15.05 20.12
CA THR A 34 37.24 -15.42 19.32
C THR A 34 37.91 -14.20 18.69
N TYR A 35 37.14 -13.20 18.25
CA TYR A 35 37.67 -11.97 17.67
C TYR A 35 38.27 -11.03 18.71
N ALA A 36 37.56 -10.82 19.83
CA ALA A 36 38.08 -10.02 20.94
C ALA A 36 39.37 -10.63 21.51
N LYS A 37 39.43 -11.97 21.65
CA LYS A 37 40.64 -12.68 22.08
C LYS A 37 41.76 -12.68 21.04
N ALA A 38 41.43 -12.74 19.74
CA ALA A 38 42.43 -12.64 18.67
C ALA A 38 43.07 -11.24 18.61
N ILE A 39 42.24 -10.20 18.69
CA ILE A 39 42.72 -8.81 18.75
C ILE A 39 43.41 -8.53 20.07
N GLU A 40 42.93 -9.05 21.20
CA GLU A 40 43.64 -8.98 22.50
C GLU A 40 45.01 -9.66 22.42
N LYS A 41 45.15 -10.78 21.71
CA LYS A 41 46.43 -11.47 21.50
C LYS A 41 47.38 -10.68 20.60
N GLU A 42 46.89 -9.95 19.61
CA GLU A 42 47.71 -9.13 18.71
C GLU A 42 48.01 -7.72 19.24
N THR A 43 47.10 -7.12 20.00
CA THR A 43 47.16 -5.70 20.41
C THR A 43 47.28 -5.48 21.91
N GLY A 44 47.14 -6.54 22.72
CA GLY A 44 47.16 -6.47 24.19
C GLY A 44 45.96 -5.76 24.82
N ARG A 45 44.92 -5.42 24.04
CA ARG A 45 43.74 -4.70 24.50
C ARG A 45 42.47 -5.43 24.06
N VAL A 46 41.49 -5.53 24.95
CA VAL A 46 40.13 -5.98 24.59
C VAL A 46 39.38 -4.77 24.03
N PRO A 47 38.99 -4.76 22.75
CA PRO A 47 38.30 -3.60 22.20
C PRO A 47 36.84 -3.59 22.67
N GLU A 48 36.42 -2.51 23.31
CA GLU A 48 35.00 -2.30 23.60
C GLU A 48 34.23 -2.05 22.30
N GLY A 49 33.26 -2.92 21.99
CA GLY A 49 32.25 -2.64 20.96
C GLY A 49 32.52 -3.12 19.53
N LEU A 50 33.45 -4.05 19.30
CA LEU A 50 33.69 -4.56 17.94
C LEU A 50 32.54 -5.42 17.40
N ALA A 51 31.88 -4.91 16.35
CA ALA A 51 31.17 -5.72 15.36
C ALA A 51 32.17 -6.28 14.34
N ASP A 52 31.91 -7.45 13.73
CA ASP A 52 32.75 -7.95 12.63
C ASP A 52 32.58 -7.02 11.43
N ILE A 53 33.61 -6.21 11.15
CA ILE A 53 33.59 -5.21 10.08
C ILE A 53 33.42 -5.90 8.72
N GLY A 54 33.99 -7.09 8.53
CA GLY A 54 33.97 -7.82 7.27
C GLY A 54 32.59 -8.37 6.92
N ILE A 55 31.91 -9.00 7.88
CA ILE A 55 30.55 -9.52 7.71
C ILE A 55 29.55 -8.35 7.63
N THR A 56 29.68 -7.35 8.50
CA THR A 56 28.80 -6.18 8.49
C THR A 56 28.88 -5.45 7.14
N ALA A 57 30.08 -5.15 6.66
CA ALA A 57 30.27 -4.50 5.36
C ALA A 57 29.74 -5.35 4.20
N MET A 58 29.89 -6.68 4.28
CA MET A 58 29.34 -7.59 3.27
C MET A 58 27.81 -7.54 3.23
N LEU A 59 27.14 -7.68 4.37
CA LEU A 59 25.67 -7.68 4.46
C LEU A 59 25.09 -6.35 3.95
N LEU A 60 25.74 -5.23 4.29
CA LEU A 60 25.35 -3.89 3.81
C LEU A 60 25.58 -3.73 2.30
N ALA A 61 26.75 -4.14 1.79
CA ALA A 61 27.04 -4.08 0.36
C ALA A 61 26.05 -4.93 -0.47
N MET A 62 25.58 -6.03 0.11
CA MET A 62 24.60 -6.92 -0.53
C MET A 62 23.15 -6.43 -0.38
N GLN A 63 22.89 -5.30 0.29
CA GLN A 63 21.54 -4.77 0.53
C GLN A 63 20.62 -5.81 1.17
N ILE A 64 21.08 -6.45 2.26
CA ILE A 64 20.28 -7.43 2.99
C ILE A 64 18.96 -6.80 3.47
N THR A 65 17.83 -7.47 3.27
CA THR A 65 16.52 -6.97 3.74
C THR A 65 16.29 -7.33 5.22
N HIS A 66 15.30 -6.71 5.87
CA HIS A 66 14.98 -7.05 7.27
C HIS A 66 14.66 -8.54 7.46
N ALA A 67 13.84 -9.11 6.57
CA ALA A 67 13.48 -10.52 6.62
C ALA A 67 14.68 -11.44 6.33
N GLU A 68 15.56 -11.05 5.40
CA GLU A 68 16.80 -11.76 5.13
C GLU A 68 17.74 -11.72 6.34
N LEU A 69 17.86 -10.57 7.02
CA LEU A 69 18.70 -10.40 8.21
C LEU A 69 18.21 -11.26 9.39
N ASP A 70 16.89 -11.28 9.63
CA ASP A 70 16.28 -12.11 10.67
C ASP A 70 16.52 -13.61 10.40
N ALA A 71 16.36 -14.03 9.14
CA ALA A 71 16.62 -15.41 8.72
C ALA A 71 18.10 -15.74 8.81
N TRP A 72 18.97 -14.83 8.39
CA TRP A 72 20.41 -14.99 8.43
C TRP A 72 20.92 -15.12 9.86
N TYR A 73 20.43 -14.27 10.77
CA TYR A 73 20.78 -14.35 12.19
C TYR A 73 20.38 -15.70 12.79
N LYS A 74 19.13 -16.15 12.60
CA LYS A 74 18.64 -17.43 13.13
C LYS A 74 19.39 -18.61 12.54
N SER A 75 19.61 -18.60 11.23
CA SER A 75 20.37 -19.66 10.57
C SER A 75 21.80 -19.64 11.06
N ALA A 76 22.50 -18.50 11.10
CA ALA A 76 23.88 -18.42 11.58
C ALA A 76 24.02 -18.77 13.08
N GLU A 77 22.99 -18.54 13.89
CA GLU A 77 22.92 -19.01 15.27
C GLU A 77 22.83 -20.55 15.36
N THR A 78 22.27 -21.22 14.36
CA THR A 78 22.11 -22.69 14.33
C THR A 78 23.17 -23.41 13.49
N THR A 79 23.73 -22.74 12.49
CA THR A 79 24.72 -23.29 11.55
C THR A 79 26.06 -23.42 12.24
N LYS A 80 26.54 -24.68 12.29
CA LYS A 80 27.63 -25.17 13.13
C LYS A 80 27.30 -25.01 14.63
N TYR A 81 27.37 -26.13 15.36
CA TYR A 81 27.31 -26.29 16.82
C TYR A 81 25.94 -26.56 17.45
N GLN A 82 25.53 -27.83 17.36
CA GLN A 82 24.60 -28.39 18.33
C GLN A 82 25.29 -28.69 19.70
N PHE A 83 26.64 -28.72 19.83
CA PHE A 83 27.29 -29.20 21.08
C PHE A 83 28.72 -28.70 21.45
N THR A 84 29.20 -27.49 21.12
CA THR A 84 30.49 -27.00 21.70
C THR A 84 30.47 -25.53 22.14
N ILE A 85 31.01 -25.29 23.34
CA ILE A 85 31.00 -24.03 24.11
C ILE A 85 31.84 -22.92 23.46
N TYR A 86 32.67 -23.23 22.45
CA TYR A 86 33.55 -22.29 21.78
C TYR A 86 33.45 -22.46 20.26
N ALA A 87 32.84 -21.47 19.59
CA ALA A 87 32.54 -21.50 18.18
C ALA A 87 33.03 -20.21 17.52
N PRO A 88 33.97 -20.24 16.56
CA PRO A 88 34.27 -19.04 15.77
C PRO A 88 33.02 -18.62 14.98
N LEU A 89 32.90 -17.30 14.73
CA LEU A 89 31.94 -16.76 13.76
C LEU A 89 32.07 -17.50 12.42
N PRO A 90 30.99 -17.60 11.61
CA PRO A 90 31.12 -18.06 10.24
C PRO A 90 32.13 -17.18 9.51
N GLU A 91 33.03 -17.79 8.74
CA GLU A 91 33.90 -17.01 7.85
C GLU A 91 33.05 -16.19 6.88
N LYS A 92 33.61 -15.10 6.34
CA LYS A 92 32.90 -14.24 5.39
C LYS A 92 32.33 -15.02 4.19
N ALA A 93 33.01 -16.08 3.75
CA ALA A 93 32.53 -16.97 2.69
C ALA A 93 31.31 -17.79 3.12
N ASP A 94 31.35 -18.40 4.31
CA ASP A 94 30.23 -19.15 4.88
C ASP A 94 29.02 -18.23 5.12
N ALA A 95 29.25 -17.02 5.64
CA ALA A 95 28.22 -16.02 5.87
C ALA A 95 27.52 -15.57 4.58
N ARG A 96 28.28 -15.47 3.48
CA ARG A 96 27.75 -15.17 2.15
C ARG A 96 26.94 -16.33 1.59
N ALA A 97 27.47 -17.56 1.66
CA ALA A 97 26.77 -18.75 1.18
C ALA A 97 25.40 -18.91 1.87
N LEU A 98 25.36 -18.67 3.18
CA LEU A 98 24.12 -18.69 3.95
C LEU A 98 23.10 -17.65 3.48
N LEU A 99 23.56 -16.43 3.15
CA LEU A 99 22.69 -15.39 2.60
C LEU A 99 22.17 -15.78 1.21
N ASP A 100 23.00 -16.38 0.36
CA ASP A 100 22.61 -16.83 -0.97
C ASP A 100 21.54 -17.94 -0.89
N GLU A 101 21.66 -18.88 0.06
CA GLU A 101 20.63 -19.90 0.33
C GLU A 101 19.31 -19.28 0.80
N ILE A 102 19.36 -18.32 1.73
CA ILE A 102 18.17 -17.61 2.22
C ILE A 102 17.47 -16.85 1.09
N ARG A 103 18.25 -16.24 0.18
CA ARG A 103 17.71 -15.55 -0.98
C ARG A 103 17.02 -16.51 -1.93
N ALA A 104 17.68 -17.63 -2.26
CA ALA A 104 17.09 -18.67 -3.10
C ALA A 104 15.76 -19.18 -2.53
N ALA A 105 15.68 -19.39 -1.22
CA ALA A 105 14.46 -19.84 -0.54
C ALA A 105 13.35 -18.78 -0.50
N ASN A 106 13.68 -17.47 -0.56
CA ASN A 106 12.72 -16.38 -0.41
C ASN A 106 12.30 -15.70 -1.72
N VAL A 107 12.80 -16.13 -2.88
CA VAL A 107 12.47 -15.53 -4.20
C VAL A 107 10.95 -15.37 -4.39
N SER A 108 10.18 -16.45 -4.19
CA SER A 108 8.72 -16.42 -4.37
C SER A 108 8.03 -15.45 -3.40
N ARG A 109 8.49 -15.38 -2.15
CA ARG A 109 7.95 -14.47 -1.14
C ARG A 109 8.25 -13.01 -1.48
N ARG A 110 9.45 -12.75 -2.00
CA ARG A 110 9.85 -11.42 -2.45
C ARG A 110 9.00 -10.95 -3.63
N MET A 111 8.84 -11.78 -4.66
CA MET A 111 7.94 -11.47 -5.78
C MET A 111 6.51 -11.18 -5.32
N THR A 112 6.00 -12.00 -4.38
CA THR A 112 4.64 -11.80 -3.82
C THR A 112 4.53 -10.47 -3.05
N ALA A 113 5.56 -10.12 -2.27
CA ALA A 113 5.61 -8.87 -1.53
C ALA A 113 5.69 -7.64 -2.45
N GLU A 114 6.53 -7.71 -3.49
CA GLU A 114 6.66 -6.67 -4.51
C GLU A 114 5.33 -6.44 -5.24
N ASN A 115 4.65 -7.52 -5.68
CA ASN A 115 3.34 -7.44 -6.31
C ASN A 115 2.28 -6.81 -5.40
N LEU A 116 2.28 -7.16 -4.10
CA LEU A 116 1.34 -6.60 -3.14
C LEU A 116 1.57 -5.09 -2.93
N LEU A 117 2.83 -4.65 -2.86
CA LEU A 117 3.17 -3.23 -2.76
C LEU A 117 2.77 -2.47 -4.03
N GLU A 118 3.01 -3.04 -5.22
CA GLU A 118 2.61 -2.45 -6.50
C GLU A 118 1.09 -2.34 -6.62
N MET A 119 0.35 -3.42 -6.31
CA MET A 119 -1.12 -3.39 -6.30
C MET A 119 -1.66 -2.35 -5.32
N HIS A 120 -1.05 -2.24 -4.14
CA HIS A 120 -1.44 -1.21 -3.18
C HIS A 120 -1.18 0.18 -3.74
N GLN A 121 -0.01 0.44 -4.34
CA GLN A 121 0.30 1.73 -4.96
C GLN A 121 -0.69 2.07 -6.07
N LYS A 122 -0.97 1.14 -7.00
CA LYS A 122 -1.97 1.32 -8.06
C LYS A 122 -3.38 1.55 -7.53
N SER A 123 -3.74 0.95 -6.40
CA SER A 123 -5.04 1.21 -5.75
C SER A 123 -5.14 2.59 -5.11
N GLN A 124 -3.99 3.21 -4.78
CA GLN A 124 -3.91 4.56 -4.22
C GLN A 124 -3.76 5.63 -5.31
N GLU A 125 -3.27 5.26 -6.48
CA GLU A 125 -3.28 6.11 -7.67
C GLU A 125 -4.74 6.46 -7.98
N LYS A 126 -5.02 7.76 -8.11
CA LYS A 126 -6.31 8.20 -8.61
C LYS A 126 -6.43 7.61 -10.00
N PRO A 127 -7.48 6.82 -10.30
CA PRO A 127 -7.67 6.36 -11.67
C PRO A 127 -7.65 7.58 -12.57
N GLU A 128 -7.02 7.45 -13.75
CA GLU A 128 -7.16 8.45 -14.80
C GLU A 128 -8.65 8.80 -14.90
N LYS A 129 -8.96 10.10 -15.03
CA LYS A 129 -10.34 10.56 -15.10
C LYS A 129 -10.98 9.99 -16.36
N VAL A 130 -11.49 8.77 -16.28
CA VAL A 130 -12.31 8.17 -17.33
C VAL A 130 -13.62 8.93 -17.28
N GLN A 131 -13.71 9.96 -18.13
CA GLN A 131 -14.97 10.59 -18.45
C GLN A 131 -15.80 9.54 -19.17
N LEU A 132 -16.80 9.00 -18.48
CA LEU A 132 -17.77 8.12 -19.08
C LEU A 132 -18.63 8.93 -20.04
N SER A 133 -18.90 8.38 -21.22
CA SER A 133 -19.91 8.88 -22.14
C SER A 133 -21.30 8.88 -21.48
N ILE A 134 -22.28 9.60 -22.04
CA ILE A 134 -23.66 9.61 -21.52
C ILE A 134 -24.22 8.19 -21.51
N SER A 135 -24.02 7.43 -22.60
CA SER A 135 -24.37 6.02 -22.68
C SER A 135 -23.69 5.17 -21.60
N GLY A 136 -22.42 5.41 -21.32
CA GLY A 136 -21.68 4.75 -20.24
C GLY A 136 -22.22 5.08 -18.84
N LEU A 137 -22.62 6.33 -18.60
CA LEU A 137 -23.24 6.76 -17.34
C LEU A 137 -24.61 6.09 -17.14
N ARG A 138 -25.46 6.07 -18.17
CA ARG A 138 -26.76 5.37 -18.13
C ARG A 138 -26.58 3.88 -17.82
N THR A 139 -25.71 3.20 -18.57
CA THR A 139 -25.41 1.78 -18.37
C THR A 139 -24.91 1.51 -16.95
N SER A 140 -24.06 2.39 -16.41
CA SER A 140 -23.53 2.25 -15.05
C SER A 140 -24.63 2.40 -13.98
N LEU A 141 -25.61 3.28 -14.20
CA LEU A 141 -26.77 3.41 -13.33
C LEU A 141 -27.69 2.20 -13.40
N GLU A 142 -27.95 1.67 -14.60
CA GLU A 142 -28.74 0.45 -14.82
C GLU A 142 -28.12 -0.77 -14.13
N LEU A 143 -26.79 -0.86 -14.15
CA LEU A 143 -26.03 -1.91 -13.45
C LEU A 143 -25.90 -1.68 -11.94
N GLY A 144 -26.47 -0.60 -11.39
CA GLY A 144 -26.46 -0.31 -9.96
C GLY A 144 -25.11 0.14 -9.40
N LEU A 145 -24.21 0.65 -10.24
CA LEU A 145 -22.82 1.00 -9.86
C LEU A 145 -22.69 2.34 -9.13
N TRP A 146 -23.80 3.00 -8.76
CA TRP A 146 -23.80 4.34 -8.15
C TRP A 146 -22.89 4.46 -6.93
N SER A 147 -22.91 3.47 -6.03
CA SER A 147 -22.07 3.49 -4.82
C SER A 147 -20.57 3.37 -5.10
N LEU A 148 -20.21 2.84 -6.27
CA LEU A 148 -18.84 2.65 -6.73
C LEU A 148 -18.32 3.82 -7.58
N MET A 149 -19.21 4.72 -8.00
CA MET A 149 -18.82 5.91 -8.75
C MET A 149 -18.05 6.90 -7.89
N PHE A 150 -16.99 7.48 -8.47
CA PHE A 150 -16.23 8.57 -7.89
C PHE A 150 -17.04 9.88 -7.83
N PRO A 151 -16.71 10.82 -6.93
CA PRO A 151 -17.42 12.10 -6.82
C PRO A 151 -17.57 12.85 -8.14
N GLU A 152 -16.53 12.86 -8.97
CA GLU A 152 -16.52 13.51 -10.28
C GLU A 152 -17.49 12.84 -11.27
N GLN A 153 -17.60 11.51 -11.23
CA GLN A 153 -18.54 10.75 -12.05
C GLN A 153 -19.99 11.00 -11.59
N ARG A 154 -20.23 11.08 -10.28
CA ARG A 154 -21.55 11.43 -9.73
C ARG A 154 -21.98 12.84 -10.13
N GLN A 155 -21.04 13.78 -10.13
CA GLN A 155 -21.30 15.13 -10.63
C GLN A 155 -21.62 15.13 -12.13
N ALA A 156 -20.89 14.35 -12.93
CA ALA A 156 -21.18 14.19 -14.36
C ALA A 156 -22.57 13.59 -14.61
N VAL A 157 -23.00 12.61 -13.80
CA VAL A 157 -24.37 12.07 -13.84
C VAL A 157 -25.41 13.17 -13.65
N TRP A 158 -25.25 14.04 -12.65
CA TRP A 158 -26.20 15.14 -12.41
C TRP A 158 -26.17 16.20 -13.51
N MET A 159 -25.03 16.39 -14.17
CA MET A 159 -24.90 17.38 -15.26
C MET A 159 -25.45 16.89 -16.60
N LEU A 160 -25.35 15.58 -16.89
CA LEU A 160 -25.61 15.04 -18.23
C LEU A 160 -26.90 14.23 -18.33
N LEU A 161 -27.45 13.74 -17.21
CA LEU A 161 -28.70 12.97 -17.20
C LEU A 161 -29.86 13.80 -16.65
N ARG A 162 -31.07 13.52 -17.16
CA ARG A 162 -32.30 14.15 -16.67
C ARG A 162 -32.74 13.53 -15.35
N TRP A 163 -33.53 14.27 -14.56
CA TRP A 163 -34.04 13.82 -13.26
C TRP A 163 -34.75 12.46 -13.30
N ASP A 164 -35.50 12.20 -14.37
CA ASP A 164 -36.23 10.95 -14.64
C ASP A 164 -35.30 9.76 -14.97
N GLU A 165 -34.07 10.02 -15.41
CA GLU A 165 -33.05 9.00 -15.70
C GLU A 165 -32.23 8.62 -14.45
N LEU A 166 -32.36 9.39 -13.36
CA LEU A 166 -31.63 9.13 -12.12
C LEU A 166 -32.28 8.03 -11.29
N THR A 167 -31.44 7.13 -10.76
CA THR A 167 -31.87 6.15 -9.75
C THR A 167 -32.26 6.84 -8.45
N HIS A 168 -33.07 6.17 -7.61
CA HIS A 168 -33.47 6.69 -6.30
C HIS A 168 -32.25 7.04 -5.42
N ALA A 169 -31.18 6.24 -5.49
CA ALA A 169 -29.93 6.51 -4.77
C ALA A 169 -29.26 7.80 -5.25
N ALA A 170 -29.21 8.03 -6.57
CA ALA A 170 -28.64 9.24 -7.15
C ALA A 170 -29.45 10.50 -6.81
N LYS A 171 -30.78 10.41 -6.84
CA LYS A 171 -31.68 11.49 -6.41
C LYS A 171 -31.50 11.85 -4.94
N TRP A 172 -31.35 10.83 -4.10
CA TRP A 172 -31.14 11.01 -2.65
C TRP A 172 -29.78 11.63 -2.32
N ASP A 173 -28.72 11.20 -3.02
CA ASP A 173 -27.40 11.81 -2.86
C ASP A 173 -27.38 13.27 -3.35
N TYR A 174 -28.09 13.58 -4.44
CA TYR A 174 -28.29 14.98 -4.85
C TYR A 174 -28.98 15.79 -3.76
N PHE A 175 -30.11 15.29 -3.21
CA PHE A 175 -30.80 15.95 -2.11
C PHE A 175 -29.88 16.20 -0.91
N LYS A 176 -29.03 15.23 -0.54
CA LYS A 176 -28.05 15.39 0.55
C LYS A 176 -26.99 16.43 0.26
N SER A 177 -26.64 16.63 -1.01
CA SER A 177 -25.63 17.61 -1.44
C SER A 177 -26.11 19.06 -1.35
N LEU A 178 -27.44 19.27 -1.29
CA LEU A 178 -28.03 20.60 -1.18
C LEU A 178 -27.62 21.32 0.13
N PRO A 179 -27.55 22.67 0.11
CA PRO A 179 -27.34 23.48 1.30
C PRO A 179 -28.30 23.11 2.43
N ARG A 180 -27.84 23.25 3.68
CA ARG A 180 -28.63 22.89 4.88
C ARG A 180 -30.01 23.57 4.89
N ASP A 181 -30.05 24.84 4.49
CA ASP A 181 -31.28 25.64 4.51
C ASP A 181 -32.30 25.15 3.46
N GLU A 182 -31.84 24.75 2.28
CA GLU A 182 -32.71 24.21 1.24
C GLU A 182 -33.27 22.84 1.61
N ARG A 183 -32.42 21.96 2.17
CA ARG A 183 -32.87 20.67 2.68
C ARG A 183 -33.91 20.82 3.77
N ALA A 184 -33.71 21.77 4.70
CA ALA A 184 -34.68 22.05 5.75
C ALA A 184 -36.04 22.51 5.17
N ARG A 185 -36.02 23.43 4.20
CA ARG A 185 -37.24 23.89 3.51
C ARG A 185 -37.98 22.75 2.81
N ILE A 186 -37.27 21.85 2.14
CA ILE A 186 -37.87 20.68 1.48
C ILE A 186 -38.48 19.75 2.53
N LEU A 187 -37.75 19.42 3.60
CA LEU A 187 -38.24 18.49 4.63
C LEU A 187 -39.47 19.02 5.39
N HIS A 188 -39.68 20.34 5.42
CA HIS A 188 -40.88 20.96 5.99
C HIS A 188 -42.14 20.81 5.12
N LEU A 189 -42.03 20.35 3.87
CA LEU A 189 -43.18 20.06 3.02
C LEU A 189 -43.95 18.84 3.52
N ALA A 190 -45.27 18.86 3.35
CA ALA A 190 -46.17 17.92 4.00
C ALA A 190 -46.12 16.52 3.35
N THR A 191 -46.06 16.46 2.02
CA THR A 191 -46.14 15.20 1.28
C THR A 191 -44.81 14.80 0.65
N PRO A 192 -44.54 13.48 0.47
CA PRO A 192 -43.37 13.01 -0.26
C PRO A 192 -43.29 13.56 -1.70
N ASP A 193 -44.43 13.68 -2.37
CA ASP A 193 -44.51 14.16 -3.75
C ASP A 193 -44.13 15.63 -3.87
N GLU A 194 -44.56 16.48 -2.93
CA GLU A 194 -44.13 17.89 -2.84
C GLU A 194 -42.62 17.99 -2.63
N ARG A 195 -42.04 17.10 -1.80
CA ARG A 195 -40.60 17.07 -1.55
C ARG A 195 -39.83 16.68 -2.81
N GLU A 196 -40.28 15.66 -3.54
CA GLU A 196 -39.64 15.27 -4.79
C GLU A 196 -39.78 16.36 -5.84
N ALA A 197 -40.96 16.96 -6.00
CA ALA A 197 -41.19 18.06 -6.94
C ALA A 197 -40.26 19.24 -6.65
N ARG A 198 -40.13 19.65 -5.39
CA ARG A 198 -39.25 20.75 -5.01
C ARG A 198 -37.77 20.43 -5.23
N THR A 199 -37.36 19.19 -4.94
CA THR A 199 -35.99 18.73 -5.20
C THR A 199 -35.69 18.71 -6.70
N ARG A 200 -36.66 18.28 -7.52
CA ARG A 200 -36.57 18.28 -8.99
C ARG A 200 -36.46 19.68 -9.56
N GLU A 201 -37.16 20.66 -9.01
CA GLU A 201 -37.06 22.06 -9.42
C GLU A 201 -35.65 22.62 -9.17
N LEU A 202 -35.09 22.37 -7.99
CA LEU A 202 -33.70 22.76 -7.69
C LEU A 202 -32.70 22.05 -8.59
N PHE A 203 -32.95 20.77 -8.91
CA PHE A 203 -32.10 20.02 -9.82
C PHE A 203 -32.05 20.67 -11.20
N LYS A 204 -33.21 21.05 -11.74
CA LYS A 204 -33.28 21.83 -12.98
C LYS A 204 -32.52 23.14 -12.82
N LEU A 205 -32.75 23.91 -11.76
CA LEU A 205 -32.02 25.18 -11.57
C LEU A 205 -30.49 25.01 -11.55
N HIS A 206 -29.98 23.94 -10.96
CA HIS A 206 -28.54 23.68 -10.85
C HIS A 206 -27.93 23.12 -12.13
N TYR A 207 -28.69 22.36 -12.92
CA TYR A 207 -28.15 21.52 -14.00
C TYR A 207 -28.93 21.56 -15.33
N ASP A 208 -29.86 22.49 -15.54
CA ASP A 208 -30.58 22.65 -16.82
C ASP A 208 -29.62 23.17 -17.92
N ASN A 209 -28.78 22.27 -18.40
CA ASN A 209 -27.82 22.45 -19.48
C ASN A 209 -28.25 21.62 -20.69
N GLN A 210 -29.48 21.83 -21.18
CA GLN A 210 -30.04 21.10 -22.32
C GLN A 210 -29.13 21.17 -23.56
N ASP A 211 -28.41 22.28 -23.75
CA ASP A 211 -27.45 22.46 -24.84
C ASP A 211 -26.24 21.53 -24.74
N MET A 212 -25.74 21.23 -23.53
CA MET A 212 -24.64 20.27 -23.35
C MET A 212 -25.12 18.84 -23.56
N ILE A 213 -26.29 18.51 -23.03
CA ILE A 213 -26.91 17.19 -23.22
C ILE A 213 -27.11 16.92 -24.72
N LYS A 214 -27.58 17.93 -25.47
CA LYS A 214 -27.78 17.83 -26.91
C LYS A 214 -26.45 17.64 -27.66
N LYS A 215 -25.46 18.50 -27.41
CA LYS A 215 -24.13 18.42 -28.06
C LYS A 215 -23.43 17.09 -27.83
N GLU A 216 -23.55 16.53 -26.63
CA GLU A 216 -22.86 15.29 -26.29
C GLU A 216 -23.60 14.06 -26.85
N ASN A 217 -24.94 14.10 -26.93
CA ASN A 217 -25.69 13.09 -27.69
C ASN A 217 -25.35 13.14 -29.18
N ASP A 218 -25.20 14.33 -29.77
CA ASP A 218 -24.85 14.48 -31.18
C ASP A 218 -23.45 13.89 -31.48
N ARG A 219 -22.49 14.01 -30.54
CA ARG A 219 -21.15 13.42 -30.63
C ARG A 219 -21.11 11.89 -30.50
N GLU A 220 -22.05 11.27 -29.79
CA GLU A 220 -22.13 9.81 -29.69
C GLU A 220 -22.70 9.16 -30.98
N HIS A 221 -23.27 9.96 -31.88
CA HIS A 221 -23.91 9.51 -33.13
C HIS A 221 -23.10 9.82 -34.40
N GLU A 222 -21.92 10.43 -34.28
CA GLU A 222 -20.91 10.59 -35.35
C GLU A 222 -19.92 9.41 -35.38
#